data_AF-A0A1I0R031-F1
#
_entry.id   AF-A0A1I0R031-F1
#
_cell.length_a   1.000
_cell.length_b   1.000
_cell.length_c   1.000
_cell.angle_alpha   90.00
_cell.angle_beta   90.00
_cell.angle_gamma   90.00
#
_symmetry.space_group_name_H-M   'P 1'
#
loop_
_entity.id
_entity.type
_entity.pdbx_description
1 polymer ?
#
loop_
_entity_poly.entity_id
_entity_poly.type
_entity_poly.pdbx_seq_one_letter_code
_entity_poly.pdbx_strand_id
1 'polypeptide(L)' 'MDRTAQAVMADDGPRGLMTDREREILLGDADVTEKYYGVVVTRVRKRIDRLGEKELEALEKHDSLADELREAVCKD' A
#
# COMPACT_ATOMS: atom_id res chain seq x y z
N MET A 1 -31.62 -15.93 3.17
CA MET A 1 -30.66 -14.86 2.87
C MET A 1 -29.77 -14.71 4.09
N ASP A 2 -28.77 -15.57 4.21
CA ASP A 2 -27.76 -15.47 5.26
C ASP A 2 -26.40 -15.53 4.56
N ARG A 3 -25.91 -14.35 4.17
CA ARG A 3 -24.50 -14.18 3.77
C ARG A 3 -23.74 -13.95 5.07
N THR A 4 -23.60 -15.01 5.86
CA THR A 4 -22.71 -15.00 7.02
C THR A 4 -21.30 -14.70 6.49
N ALA A 5 -20.82 -13.52 6.87
CA ALA A 5 -19.44 -13.07 6.90
C ALA A 5 -18.44 -14.05 6.25
N GLN A 6 -18.21 -13.87 4.95
CA GLN A 6 -17.02 -14.41 4.33
C GLN A 6 -15.83 -13.82 5.09
N ALA A 7 -15.09 -14.71 5.75
CA ALA A 7 -13.90 -14.40 6.53
C ALA A 7 -13.01 -13.44 5.74
N VAL A 8 -13.10 -12.16 6.11
CA VAL A 8 -12.03 -11.20 5.89
C VAL A 8 -10.86 -11.79 6.64
N MET A 9 -9.94 -12.40 5.91
CA MET A 9 -8.61 -12.77 6.40
C MET A 9 -7.91 -11.46 6.74
N ALA A 10 -8.28 -10.93 7.90
CA ALA A 10 -7.60 -9.87 8.62
C ALA A 10 -6.56 -10.59 9.48
N ASP A 11 -5.31 -10.57 9.02
CA ASP A 11 -4.11 -10.25 9.81
C ASP A 11 -2.87 -10.64 8.99
N ASP A 12 -2.10 -9.65 8.54
CA ASP A 12 -0.76 -9.85 7.96
C ASP A 12 0.04 -8.56 8.22
N GLY A 13 0.31 -8.31 9.50
CA GLY A 13 1.17 -7.24 10.02
C GLY A 13 0.79 -5.79 9.66
N PRO A 14 1.58 -4.80 10.11
CA PRO A 14 1.50 -3.44 9.60
C PRO A 14 1.93 -3.45 8.13
N ARG A 15 0.96 -3.55 7.22
CA ARG A 15 1.18 -3.31 5.79
C ARG A 15 1.72 -1.88 5.66
N GLY A 16 2.86 -1.74 4.98
CA GLY A 16 3.29 -0.44 4.47
C GLY A 16 2.32 0.04 3.37
N LEU A 17 2.84 0.54 2.25
CA LEU A 17 1.96 0.97 1.14
C LEU A 17 1.26 -0.21 0.43
N MET A 18 1.91 -1.37 0.34
CA MET A 18 1.45 -2.54 -0.43
C MET A 18 1.68 -3.85 0.32
N THR A 19 0.89 -4.89 -0.02
CA THR A 19 1.16 -6.25 0.50
C THR A 19 2.39 -6.84 -0.18
N ASP A 20 2.98 -7.87 0.42
CA ASP A 20 4.13 -8.56 -0.19
C ASP A 20 3.76 -9.15 -1.55
N ARG A 21 2.56 -9.71 -1.70
CA ARG A 21 2.08 -10.20 -3.00
C ARG A 21 1.97 -9.10 -4.06
N GLU A 22 1.48 -7.93 -3.69
CA GLU A 22 1.42 -6.79 -4.61
C GLU A 22 2.82 -6.30 -4.98
N ARG A 23 3.78 -6.38 -4.04
CA ARG A 23 5.19 -6.06 -4.28
C ARG A 23 5.82 -7.03 -5.27
N GLU A 24 5.66 -8.34 -5.08
CA GLU A 24 6.13 -9.37 -6.01
C GLU A 24 5.59 -9.14 -7.43
N ILE A 25 4.31 -8.80 -7.55
CA ILE A 25 3.68 -8.50 -8.84
C ILE A 25 4.30 -7.27 -9.50
N LEU A 26 4.59 -6.22 -8.74
CA LEU A 26 5.21 -5.00 -9.28
C LEU A 26 6.70 -5.15 -9.61
N LEU A 27 7.40 -6.06 -8.92
CA LEU A 27 8.79 -6.41 -9.22
C LEU A 27 8.92 -7.32 -10.47
N GLY A 28 7.81 -7.88 -10.94
CA GLY A 28 7.80 -8.82 -12.06
C GLY A 28 8.14 -10.26 -11.65
N ASP A 29 8.23 -10.53 -10.34
CA ASP A 29 8.52 -11.86 -9.80
C ASP A 29 7.31 -12.81 -9.80
N ALA A 30 6.11 -12.28 -10.08
CA ALA A 30 4.88 -13.05 -10.17
C ALA A 30 4.33 -13.12 -11.59
N ASP A 31 4.07 -14.34 -12.07
CA ASP A 31 3.39 -14.57 -13.34
C ASP A 31 1.89 -14.29 -13.19
N VAL A 32 1.46 -13.12 -13.69
CA VAL A 32 0.05 -12.69 -13.66
C VAL A 32 -0.36 -12.09 -14.99
N THR A 33 -1.65 -12.17 -15.29
CA THR A 33 -2.21 -11.54 -16.49
C THR A 33 -2.03 -10.01 -16.48
N GLU A 34 -1.85 -9.40 -17.65
CA GLU A 34 -1.77 -7.94 -17.80
C GLU A 34 -2.98 -7.20 -17.18
N LYS A 35 -4.17 -7.79 -17.31
CA LYS A 35 -5.39 -7.27 -16.69
C LYS A 35 -5.26 -7.19 -15.17
N TYR A 36 -4.75 -8.25 -14.53
CA TYR A 36 -4.58 -8.28 -13.09
C TYR A 36 -3.46 -7.34 -12.62
N TYR A 37 -2.36 -7.29 -13.36
CA TYR A 37 -1.29 -6.30 -13.14
C TYR A 37 -1.84 -4.87 -13.15
N GLY A 38 -2.65 -4.51 -14.15
CA GLY A 38 -3.31 -3.20 -14.23
C GLY A 38 -4.21 -2.88 -13.02
N VAL A 39 -4.89 -3.89 -12.46
CA VAL A 39 -5.67 -3.72 -11.22
C VAL A 39 -4.76 -3.43 -10.02
N VAL A 40 -3.64 -4.13 -9.88
CA VAL A 40 -2.66 -3.90 -8.80
C VAL A 40 -2.08 -2.49 -8.89
N VAL A 41 -1.63 -2.07 -10.08
CA VAL A 41 -1.14 -0.70 -10.31
C VAL A 41 -2.19 0.34 -9.92
N THR A 42 -3.45 0.13 -10.30
CA THR A 42 -4.54 1.06 -9.96
C THR A 42 -4.78 1.14 -8.45
N ARG A 43 -4.70 0.02 -7.73
CA ARG A 43 -4.83 -0.02 -6.26
C ARG A 43 -3.69 0.69 -5.56
N VAL A 44 -2.46 0.49 -6.01
CA VAL A 44 -1.28 1.15 -5.44
C VAL A 44 -1.35 2.65 -5.68
N ARG A 45 -1.70 3.11 -6.90
CA ARG A 45 -1.91 4.54 -7.19
C ARG A 45 -2.90 5.19 -6.24
N LYS A 46 -4.09 4.58 -6.06
CA LYS A 46 -5.10 5.11 -5.12
C LYS A 46 -4.62 5.21 -3.68
N ARG A 47 -3.68 4.34 -3.26
CA ARG A 47 -3.07 4.44 -1.92
C ARG A 47 -2.03 5.55 -1.84
N ILE A 48 -1.26 5.77 -2.90
CA ILE A 48 -0.32 6.90 -3.01
C ILE A 48 -1.08 8.23 -2.94
N ASP A 49 -2.17 8.38 -3.71
CA ASP A 49 -3.01 9.58 -3.67
C ASP A 49 -3.49 9.89 -2.24
N ARG A 50 -4.03 8.88 -1.54
CA ARG A 50 -4.47 9.03 -0.14
C ARG A 50 -3.36 9.45 0.80
N LEU A 51 -2.16 8.87 0.64
CA LEU A 51 -0.99 9.23 1.43
C LEU A 51 -0.69 10.74 1.30
N GLY A 52 -0.82 11.30 0.10
CA GLY A 52 -0.60 12.72 -0.17
C GLY A 52 -1.71 13.64 0.32
N GLU A 53 -2.95 13.16 0.47
CA GLU A 53 -4.10 14.01 0.84
C GLU A 53 -4.14 14.36 2.33
N LYS A 54 -3.93 13.39 3.23
CA LYS A 54 -4.15 13.57 4.68
C LYS A 54 -3.06 12.98 5.54
N GLU A 55 -2.53 11.83 5.14
CA GLU A 55 -1.50 11.16 5.92
C GLU A 55 -0.20 11.99 5.94
N LEU A 56 0.22 12.58 4.82
CA LEU A 56 1.40 13.45 4.79
C LEU A 56 1.23 14.66 5.70
N GLU A 57 0.07 15.34 5.65
CA GLU A 57 -0.23 16.46 6.55
C GLU A 57 -0.12 16.03 8.02
N ALA A 58 -0.68 14.86 8.38
CA ALA A 58 -0.59 14.34 9.75
C ALA A 58 0.86 14.02 10.16
N LEU A 59 1.67 13.47 9.26
CA LEU A 59 3.08 13.18 9.49
C LEU A 59 3.90 14.47 9.65
N GLU A 60 3.63 15.49 8.85
CA GLU A 60 4.30 16.81 8.92
C GLU A 60 3.92 17.61 10.17
N LYS A 61 2.77 17.32 10.78
CA LYS A 61 2.38 17.88 12.07
C LYS A 61 3.10 17.24 13.25
N HIS A 62 3.61 16.02 13.10
CA HIS A 62 4.40 15.36 14.14
C HIS A 62 5.85 15.82 14.10
N ASP A 63 6.53 15.80 15.24
CA ASP A 63 7.88 16.34 15.41
C ASP A 63 9.00 15.69 14.56
N SER A 64 8.76 14.51 13.98
CA SER A 64 9.83 13.71 13.32
C SER A 64 9.35 12.75 12.24
N LEU A 65 8.09 12.31 12.29
CA LEU A 65 7.61 11.20 11.45
C LEU A 65 7.67 11.49 9.94
N ALA A 66 7.47 12.74 9.51
CA ALA A 66 7.64 13.10 8.10
C ALA A 66 9.09 12.96 7.63
N ASP A 67 10.05 13.34 8.47
CA ASP A 67 11.48 13.22 8.17
C ASP A 67 11.91 11.76 8.18
N GLU A 68 11.48 10.97 9.18
CA GLU A 68 11.72 9.52 9.22
C GLU A 68 11.16 8.81 7.97
N LEU A 69 9.96 9.20 7.50
CA LEU A 69 9.40 8.67 6.25
C LEU A 69 10.29 9.03 5.06
N ARG A 70 10.72 10.29 4.94
CA ARG A 70 11.59 10.76 3.85
C ARG A 70 12.91 10.00 3.86
N GLU A 71 13.55 9.84 5.02
CA GLU A 71 14.79 9.07 5.15
C GLU A 71 14.62 7.60 4.74
N ALA A 72 13.46 7.00 5.06
CA ALA A 72 13.18 5.61 4.71
C ALA A 72 12.95 5.39 3.20
N VAL A 73 12.32 6.34 2.49
CA VAL A 73 11.93 6.20 1.07
C VAL A 73 12.87 6.89 0.09
N CYS A 74 13.43 8.04 0.47
CA CYS A 74 14.41 8.79 -0.30
C CYS A 74 15.81 8.35 0.14
N LYS A 75 16.25 7.19 -0.34
CA LYS A 75 17.69 6.88 -0.33
C LYS A 75 18.34 7.70 -1.45
N ASP A 76 19.35 8.48 -1.09
CA ASP A 76 20.17 9.29 -1.99
C ASP A 76 20.63 8.50 -3.22
#